data_AF-A0A3D5MT80-F1
#
_entry.id   AF-A0A3D5MT80-F1
#
_cell.length_a   1.000
_cell.length_b   1.000
_cell.length_c   1.000
_cell.angle_alpha   90.00
_cell.angle_beta   90.00
_cell.angle_gamma   90.00
#
_symmetry.space_group_name_H-M   'P 1'
#
loop_
_entity.id
_entity.type
_entity.pdbx_description
1 polymer ?
#
loop_
_entity_poly.entity_id
_entity_poly.type
_entity_poly.pdbx_seq_one_letter_code
_entity_poly.pdbx_strand_id
1 'polypeptide(L)'
;MLTVKFADRDVISKRLSDEEYDKQIKEIAEIIKNADAVVVGGGSGLSSAAGYNHYHRTPLFDKYFSKFEEAYGFTSMLDGYYYLYSTNEERWAYYSQYIKFMYEAETGKPYVDLYEILKDKEYFIITTNIDMQFSRVFPEDKICLFQGDSRYFQCSQPCHDKLYDNKELIYEMNKNIEGTRIPSELVPRCPECGRVMVPWFRDYEFLEGQFWKDGKDRYEKFLNKYKDSNIVFLELGVGDMTPSVIKLPFWQMTFDLPKASMITVDRAKAEAPEHIKDKCIACNLDIAEFTEMLKKELAD
;
A
#
# COMPACT_ATOMS: atom_id res chain seq x y z
N MET A 1 -3.38 -30.60 -23.17
CA MET A 1 -3.39 -29.56 -22.12
C MET A 1 -1.98 -29.47 -21.56
N LEU A 2 -1.18 -28.53 -22.07
CA LEU A 2 0.22 -28.35 -21.66
C LEU A 2 0.22 -27.60 -20.33
N THR A 3 0.41 -28.31 -19.22
CA THR A 3 0.72 -27.74 -17.92
C THR A 3 2.12 -27.12 -17.98
N VAL A 4 2.18 -25.80 -18.10
CA VAL A 4 3.39 -25.03 -17.79
C VAL A 4 3.56 -25.10 -16.27
N LYS A 5 4.47 -25.96 -15.80
CA LYS A 5 4.98 -25.89 -14.44
C LYS A 5 5.85 -24.63 -14.38
N PHE A 6 5.38 -23.61 -13.67
CA PHE A 6 6.27 -22.57 -13.18
C PHE A 6 7.26 -23.27 -12.25
N ALA A 7 8.53 -23.28 -12.64
CA ALA A 7 9.59 -23.71 -11.74
C ALA A 7 9.66 -22.67 -10.61
N ASP A 8 9.54 -23.13 -9.37
CA ASP A 8 10.02 -22.39 -8.20
C ASP A 8 11.50 -22.10 -8.44
N ARG A 9 11.79 -20.90 -8.95
CA ARG A 9 13.14 -20.36 -8.91
C ARG A 9 13.29 -19.75 -7.53
N ASP A 10 13.69 -20.57 -6.57
CA ASP A 10 14.42 -20.11 -5.40
C ASP A 10 15.75 -19.51 -5.89
N VAL A 11 15.70 -18.29 -6.42
CA VAL A 11 16.87 -17.42 -6.45
C VAL A 11 17.04 -16.98 -5.00
N ILE A 12 17.76 -17.79 -4.22
CA ILE A 12 18.26 -17.34 -2.93
C ILE A 12 19.29 -16.27 -3.27
N SER A 13 18.86 -15.01 -3.34
CA SER A 13 19.80 -13.88 -3.37
C SER A 13 20.64 -14.02 -2.10
N LYS A 14 21.95 -14.14 -2.28
CA LYS A 14 22.88 -14.28 -1.16
C LYS A 14 22.75 -13.00 -0.34
N ARG A 15 22.24 -13.09 0.90
CA ARG A 15 22.18 -11.96 1.83
C ARG A 15 23.56 -11.32 1.91
N LEU A 16 23.61 -10.00 1.72
CA LEU A 16 24.84 -9.23 1.86
C LEU A 16 25.31 -9.27 3.32
N SER A 17 26.61 -9.03 3.53
CA SER A 17 27.15 -8.76 4.86
C SER A 17 26.70 -7.40 5.38
N ASP A 18 26.75 -7.19 6.69
CA ASP A 18 26.35 -5.92 7.31
C ASP A 18 27.18 -4.74 6.76
N GLU A 19 28.49 -4.93 6.53
CA GLU A 19 29.36 -3.90 5.92
C GLU A 19 28.95 -3.56 4.47
N GLU A 20 28.47 -4.54 3.71
CA GLU A 20 27.97 -4.33 2.34
C GLU A 20 26.63 -3.58 2.35
N TYR A 21 25.74 -3.87 3.31
CA TYR A 21 24.52 -3.08 3.50
C TYR A 21 24.83 -1.65 3.93
N ASP A 22 25.74 -1.43 4.87
CA ASP A 22 26.15 -0.07 5.30
C ASP A 22 26.67 0.74 4.10
N LYS A 23 27.49 0.12 3.25
CA LYS A 23 27.97 0.77 2.02
C LYS A 23 26.83 1.10 1.05
N GLN A 24 25.89 0.18 0.86
CA GLN A 24 24.75 0.38 -0.02
C GLN A 24 23.82 1.48 0.52
N ILE A 25 23.59 1.54 1.84
CA ILE A 25 22.81 2.58 2.49
C ILE A 25 23.46 3.95 2.32
N LYS A 26 24.79 4.06 2.43
CA LYS A 26 25.54 5.30 2.16
C LYS A 26 25.36 5.80 0.73
N GLU A 27 25.45 4.90 -0.24
CA GLU A 27 25.21 5.23 -1.64
C GLU A 27 23.78 5.72 -1.88
N ILE A 28 22.79 5.03 -1.30
CA ILE A 28 21.38 5.41 -1.36
C ILE A 28 21.13 6.76 -0.67
N ALA A 29 21.74 7.00 0.49
CA ALA A 29 21.62 8.25 1.23
C ALA A 29 22.16 9.43 0.39
N GLU A 30 23.31 9.26 -0.26
CA GLU A 30 23.86 10.28 -1.17
C GLU A 30 22.95 10.55 -2.37
N ILE A 31 22.35 9.51 -2.97
CA ILE A 31 21.37 9.67 -4.08
C ILE A 31 20.17 10.49 -3.60
N ILE A 32 19.59 10.16 -2.44
CA ILE A 32 18.43 10.87 -1.88
C ILE A 32 18.80 12.31 -1.46
N LYS A 33 20.01 12.50 -0.89
CA LYS A 33 20.52 13.80 -0.47
C LYS A 33 20.69 14.75 -1.66
N ASN A 34 21.16 14.24 -2.80
CA ASN A 34 21.39 15.01 -4.03
C ASN A 34 20.15 15.07 -4.95
N ALA A 35 19.05 14.41 -4.60
CA ALA A 35 17.80 14.47 -5.34
C ALA A 35 17.14 15.85 -5.25
N ASP A 36 16.69 16.35 -6.40
CA ASP A 36 15.82 17.52 -6.49
C ASP A 36 14.39 17.18 -6.04
N ALA A 37 13.97 15.93 -6.26
CA ALA A 37 12.66 15.42 -5.86
C ALA A 37 12.67 13.89 -5.68
N VAL A 38 11.83 13.40 -4.76
CA VAL A 38 11.64 11.97 -4.50
C VAL A 38 10.18 11.56 -4.75
N VAL A 39 9.98 10.51 -5.54
CA VAL A 39 8.66 9.90 -5.76
C VAL A 39 8.65 8.55 -5.08
N VAL A 40 7.79 8.40 -4.07
CA VAL A 40 7.66 7.14 -3.34
C VAL A 40 6.53 6.31 -3.91
N GLY A 41 6.83 5.06 -4.22
CA GLY A 41 5.87 4.03 -4.57
C GLY A 41 5.74 3.02 -3.44
N GLY A 42 4.66 3.08 -2.67
CA GLY A 42 4.46 2.20 -1.51
C GLY A 42 3.48 1.05 -1.78
N GLY A 43 3.93 -0.19 -1.63
CA GLY A 43 3.10 -1.39 -1.72
C GLY A 43 2.96 -2.15 -0.40
N SER A 44 2.33 -3.33 -0.47
CA SER A 44 1.98 -4.11 0.72
C SER A 44 3.17 -4.64 1.52
N GLY A 45 4.35 -4.74 0.90
CA GLY A 45 5.59 -5.10 1.59
C GLY A 45 5.98 -4.07 2.66
N LEU A 46 5.70 -2.78 2.42
CA LEU A 46 5.94 -1.71 3.40
C LEU A 46 5.07 -1.91 4.65
N SER A 47 3.78 -2.23 4.49
CA SER A 47 2.89 -2.55 5.61
C SER A 47 3.24 -3.88 6.28
N SER A 48 3.73 -4.86 5.52
CA SER A 48 4.23 -6.12 6.08
C SER A 48 5.44 -5.89 6.97
N ALA A 49 6.38 -5.01 6.58
CA ALA A 49 7.51 -4.59 7.40
C ALA A 49 7.09 -3.78 8.64
N ALA A 50 5.93 -3.11 8.59
CA ALA A 50 5.29 -2.50 9.76
C ALA A 50 4.57 -3.52 10.68
N GLY A 51 4.58 -4.82 10.34
CA GLY A 51 3.89 -5.88 11.08
C GLY A 51 2.46 -6.17 10.62
N TYR A 52 1.98 -5.49 9.57
CA TYR A 52 0.64 -5.63 9.01
C TYR A 52 0.66 -6.43 7.70
N ASN A 53 0.81 -7.75 7.82
CA ASN A 53 0.74 -8.64 6.67
C ASN A 53 -0.71 -9.10 6.44
N HIS A 54 -1.30 -8.60 5.35
CA HIS A 54 -2.68 -8.88 4.97
C HIS A 54 -2.87 -10.18 4.19
N TYR A 55 -1.79 -10.72 3.60
CA TYR A 55 -1.81 -11.80 2.60
C TYR A 55 -1.48 -13.17 3.18
N HIS A 56 -0.90 -13.20 4.39
CA HIS A 56 -0.47 -14.42 5.05
C HIS A 56 -1.00 -14.48 6.49
N ARG A 57 -1.06 -15.69 7.05
CA ARG A 57 -1.46 -15.90 8.44
C ARG A 57 -0.48 -15.20 9.37
N THR A 58 -1.00 -14.42 10.33
CA THR A 58 -0.22 -13.71 11.33
C THR A 58 -0.85 -13.85 12.71
N PRO A 59 -0.09 -13.60 13.80
CA PRO A 59 -0.67 -13.49 15.14
C PRO A 59 -1.78 -12.43 15.24
N LEU A 60 -1.73 -11.38 14.41
CA LEU A 60 -2.80 -10.38 14.34
C LEU A 60 -4.06 -10.96 13.70
N PHE A 61 -3.92 -11.78 12.65
CA PHE A 61 -5.04 -12.51 12.07
C PHE A 61 -5.70 -13.41 13.13
N ASP A 62 -4.91 -14.24 13.82
CA ASP A 62 -5.43 -15.14 14.86
C ASP A 62 -6.12 -14.37 16.00
N LYS A 63 -5.58 -13.20 16.38
CA LYS A 63 -6.13 -12.35 17.43
C LYS A 63 -7.48 -11.71 17.05
N TYR A 64 -7.61 -11.19 15.84
CA TYR A 64 -8.75 -10.35 15.45
C TYR A 64 -9.80 -11.06 14.59
N PHE A 65 -9.48 -12.20 13.97
CA PHE A 65 -10.33 -12.84 12.97
C PHE A 65 -10.62 -14.33 13.25
N SER A 66 -10.29 -14.85 14.44
CA SER A 66 -10.53 -16.26 14.81
C SER A 66 -11.96 -16.75 14.54
N LYS A 67 -12.98 -15.95 14.89
CA LYS A 67 -14.39 -16.30 14.61
C LYS A 67 -14.68 -16.50 13.13
N PHE A 68 -14.04 -15.73 12.26
CA PHE A 68 -14.19 -15.85 10.82
C PHE A 68 -13.34 -16.99 10.25
N GLU A 69 -12.20 -17.29 10.86
CA GLU A 69 -11.42 -18.49 10.55
C GLU A 69 -12.24 -19.76 10.85
N GLU A 70 -12.85 -19.86 12.03
CA GLU A 70 -13.67 -21.00 12.43
C GLU A 70 -14.88 -21.19 11.50
N ALA A 71 -15.51 -20.10 11.06
CA ALA A 71 -16.71 -20.14 10.24
C ALA A 71 -16.44 -20.39 8.74
N TYR A 72 -15.34 -19.86 8.20
CA TYR A 72 -15.10 -19.81 6.75
C TYR A 72 -13.77 -20.44 6.32
N GLY A 73 -12.90 -20.84 7.25
CA GLY A 73 -11.59 -21.45 6.96
C GLY A 73 -10.54 -20.46 6.44
N PHE A 74 -10.71 -19.17 6.70
CA PHE A 74 -9.74 -18.15 6.27
C PHE A 74 -8.37 -18.36 6.90
N THR A 75 -7.33 -18.09 6.11
CA THR A 75 -5.93 -18.19 6.54
C THR A 75 -5.22 -16.84 6.53
N SER A 76 -5.82 -15.82 5.91
CA SER A 76 -5.31 -14.45 5.86
C SER A 76 -6.43 -13.42 6.01
N MET A 77 -6.08 -12.15 6.29
CA MET A 77 -7.04 -11.05 6.34
C MET A 77 -7.64 -10.71 4.97
N LEU A 78 -6.94 -11.05 3.90
CA LEU A 78 -7.42 -10.78 2.55
C LEU A 78 -8.35 -11.88 2.03
N ASP A 79 -8.25 -13.11 2.56
CA ASP A 79 -9.13 -14.22 2.22
C ASP A 79 -10.60 -13.85 2.43
N GLY A 80 -10.93 -13.27 3.59
CA GLY A 80 -12.30 -12.86 3.87
C GLY A 80 -12.73 -11.62 3.12
N TYR A 81 -11.81 -10.74 2.70
CA TYR A 81 -12.19 -9.59 1.88
C TYR A 81 -12.71 -10.03 0.51
N TYR A 82 -12.05 -11.00 -0.13
CA TYR A 82 -12.43 -11.56 -1.44
C TYR A 82 -13.42 -12.73 -1.36
N TYR A 83 -13.88 -13.10 -0.16
CA TYR A 83 -14.82 -14.20 0.00
C TYR A 83 -16.22 -13.84 -0.51
N LEU A 84 -16.88 -14.81 -1.15
CA LEU A 84 -18.25 -14.70 -1.64
C LEU A 84 -19.24 -15.09 -0.52
N TYR A 85 -19.64 -14.11 0.28
CA TYR A 85 -20.62 -14.31 1.35
C TYR A 85 -22.03 -14.56 0.82
N SER A 86 -22.83 -15.32 1.58
CA SER A 86 -24.23 -15.61 1.22
C SER A 86 -25.15 -14.41 1.46
N THR A 87 -24.78 -13.51 2.36
CA THR A 87 -25.58 -12.36 2.78
C THR A 87 -24.75 -11.10 2.93
N ASN A 88 -25.40 -9.92 2.89
CA ASN A 88 -24.72 -8.64 3.11
C ASN A 88 -24.27 -8.50 4.57
N GLU A 89 -25.04 -9.07 5.49
CA GLU A 89 -24.81 -9.08 6.91
C GLU A 89 -23.50 -9.81 7.27
N GLU A 90 -23.24 -10.95 6.63
CA GLU A 90 -21.98 -11.68 6.80
C GLU A 90 -20.79 -10.92 6.21
N ARG A 91 -20.97 -10.40 4.99
CA ARG A 91 -19.93 -9.61 4.31
C ARG A 91 -19.54 -8.38 5.13
N TRP A 92 -20.53 -7.63 5.60
CA TRP A 92 -20.30 -6.41 6.36
C TRP A 92 -19.81 -6.67 7.79
N ALA A 93 -20.12 -7.82 8.38
CA ALA A 93 -19.44 -8.25 9.61
C ALA A 93 -17.94 -8.38 9.39
N TYR A 94 -17.50 -9.04 8.30
CA TYR A 94 -16.07 -9.15 8.00
C TYR A 94 -15.44 -7.81 7.64
N TYR A 95 -16.04 -7.05 6.71
CA TYR A 95 -15.52 -5.76 6.29
C TYR A 95 -15.40 -4.80 7.48
N SER A 96 -16.39 -4.78 8.38
CA SER A 96 -16.34 -3.94 9.57
C SER A 96 -15.20 -4.33 10.51
N GLN A 97 -15.00 -5.63 10.77
CA GLN A 97 -13.88 -6.10 11.60
C GLN A 97 -12.53 -5.78 10.95
N TYR A 98 -12.42 -5.92 9.62
CA TYR A 98 -11.19 -5.64 8.89
C TYR A 98 -10.82 -4.16 8.87
N ILE A 99 -11.79 -3.30 8.61
CA ILE A 99 -11.57 -1.84 8.62
C ILE A 99 -11.35 -1.33 10.04
N LYS A 100 -12.03 -1.88 11.05
CA LYS A 100 -11.74 -1.56 12.47
C LYS A 100 -10.31 -1.92 12.84
N PHE A 101 -9.83 -3.10 12.43
CA PHE A 101 -8.42 -3.48 12.62
C PHE A 101 -7.48 -2.42 12.01
N MET A 102 -7.76 -1.93 10.80
CA MET A 102 -6.96 -0.87 10.18
C MET A 102 -7.03 0.44 10.97
N TYR A 103 -8.20 0.86 11.47
CA TYR A 103 -8.31 2.03 12.35
C TYR A 103 -7.53 1.91 13.67
N GLU A 104 -7.48 0.71 14.25
CA GLU A 104 -6.84 0.44 15.54
C GLU A 104 -5.36 0.06 15.43
N ALA A 105 -4.88 -0.27 14.23
CA ALA A 105 -3.46 -0.48 13.96
C ALA A 105 -2.68 0.78 14.33
N GLU A 106 -1.57 0.66 15.06
CA GLU A 106 -0.67 1.77 15.29
C GLU A 106 0.05 2.18 14.00
N THR A 107 0.62 3.37 13.97
CA THR A 107 1.45 3.78 12.84
C THR A 107 2.76 3.00 12.87
N GLY A 108 3.04 2.28 11.79
CA GLY A 108 4.24 1.45 11.67
C GLY A 108 5.52 2.27 11.66
N LYS A 109 6.55 1.78 12.36
CA LYS A 109 7.90 2.37 12.36
C LYS A 109 8.45 2.75 10.98
N PRO A 110 8.37 1.92 9.91
CA PRO A 110 8.89 2.31 8.60
C PRO A 110 8.19 3.54 8.00
N TYR A 111 6.90 3.76 8.29
CA TYR A 111 6.18 4.95 7.83
C TYR A 111 6.64 6.21 8.57
N VAL A 112 6.86 6.12 9.87
CA VAL A 112 7.40 7.21 10.69
C VAL A 112 8.83 7.56 10.24
N ASP A 113 9.67 6.54 10.03
CA ASP A 113 11.04 6.74 9.57
C ASP A 113 11.08 7.35 8.16
N LEU A 114 10.21 6.88 7.26
CA LEU A 114 10.07 7.44 5.93
C LEU A 114 9.64 8.91 5.96
N TYR A 115 8.75 9.30 6.87
CA TYR A 115 8.41 10.71 7.06
C TYR A 115 9.62 11.53 7.46
N GLU A 116 10.42 11.07 8.43
CA GLU A 116 11.64 11.76 8.85
C GLU A 116 12.68 11.89 7.72
N ILE A 117 12.79 10.88 6.85
CA ILE A 117 13.66 10.89 5.66
C ILE A 117 13.22 11.96 4.64
N LEU A 118 11.91 12.21 4.51
CA LEU A 118 11.35 13.03 3.42
C LEU A 118 10.89 14.43 3.84
N LYS A 119 10.70 14.71 5.13
CA LYS A 119 10.04 15.93 5.63
C LYS A 119 10.65 17.25 5.11
N ASP A 120 11.96 17.25 4.82
CA ASP A 120 12.71 18.42 4.33
C ASP A 120 13.03 18.33 2.82
N LYS A 121 12.37 17.41 2.11
CA LYS A 121 12.54 17.16 0.67
C LYS A 121 11.27 17.54 -0.11
N GLU A 122 11.45 17.77 -1.39
CA GLU A 122 10.32 17.77 -2.34
C GLU A 122 9.94 16.32 -2.64
N TYR A 123 8.76 15.90 -2.22
CA TYR A 123 8.29 14.53 -2.46
C TYR A 123 6.83 14.45 -2.90
N PHE A 124 6.49 13.30 -3.46
CA PHE A 124 5.11 12.85 -3.68
C PHE A 124 5.00 11.33 -3.49
N ILE A 125 3.87 10.86 -2.97
CA ILE A 125 3.63 9.44 -2.69
C ILE A 125 2.51 8.94 -3.59
N ILE A 126 2.73 7.80 -4.23
CA ILE A 126 1.69 6.97 -4.82
C ILE A 126 1.67 5.62 -4.10
N THR A 127 0.49 5.12 -3.76
CA THR A 127 0.37 3.86 -3.03
C THR A 127 -0.77 2.98 -3.54
N THR A 128 -0.55 1.67 -3.45
CA THR A 128 -1.57 0.65 -3.63
C THR A 128 -2.16 0.15 -2.31
N ASN A 129 -1.63 0.62 -1.17
CA ASN A 129 -2.15 0.26 0.15
C ASN A 129 -3.41 1.05 0.48
N ILE A 130 -4.29 0.42 1.27
CA ILE A 130 -5.59 0.96 1.69
C ILE A 130 -5.68 1.13 3.22
N ASP A 131 -4.59 0.87 3.94
CA ASP A 131 -4.53 0.67 5.39
C ASP A 131 -4.33 1.95 6.23
N MET A 132 -4.44 3.11 5.58
CA MET A 132 -4.31 4.45 6.16
C MET A 132 -2.91 4.80 6.70
N GLN A 133 -1.90 3.93 6.59
CA GLN A 133 -0.59 4.16 7.21
C GLN A 133 0.11 5.41 6.65
N PHE A 134 0.09 5.60 5.33
CA PHE A 134 0.58 6.84 4.70
C PHE A 134 -0.22 8.07 5.16
N SER A 135 -1.55 7.98 5.13
CA SER A 135 -2.46 9.08 5.47
C SER A 135 -2.36 9.55 6.93
N ARG A 136 -1.72 8.77 7.81
CA ARG A 136 -1.48 9.14 9.23
C ARG A 136 -0.24 10.00 9.44
N VAL A 137 0.74 9.92 8.55
CA VAL A 137 2.03 10.59 8.73
C VAL A 137 2.31 11.63 7.65
N PHE A 138 1.72 11.47 6.45
CA PHE A 138 1.89 12.41 5.35
C PHE A 138 0.61 13.24 5.13
N PRO A 139 0.76 14.50 4.69
CA PRO A 139 -0.40 15.32 4.35
C PRO A 139 -1.08 14.81 3.07
N GLU A 140 -2.42 14.86 3.04
CA GLU A 140 -3.25 14.24 2.00
C GLU A 140 -3.03 14.85 0.60
N ASP A 141 -2.53 16.08 0.51
CA ASP A 141 -2.18 16.73 -0.75
C ASP A 141 -0.89 16.18 -1.39
N LYS A 142 -0.09 15.41 -0.64
CA LYS A 142 1.14 14.75 -1.10
C LYS A 142 0.98 13.26 -1.43
N ILE A 143 -0.25 12.73 -1.37
CA ILE A 143 -0.54 11.31 -1.54
C ILE A 143 -1.55 11.09 -2.69
N CYS A 144 -1.28 10.10 -3.53
CA CYS A 144 -2.22 9.52 -4.48
C CYS A 144 -2.64 8.13 -4.01
N LEU A 145 -3.85 8.04 -3.43
CA LEU A 145 -4.50 6.81 -2.97
C LEU A 145 -5.09 6.05 -4.16
N PHE A 146 -4.23 5.45 -4.99
CA PHE A 146 -4.61 5.00 -6.33
C PHE A 146 -5.61 3.82 -6.32
N GLN A 147 -5.50 2.97 -5.30
CA GLN A 147 -6.35 1.79 -5.08
C GLN A 147 -7.50 2.05 -4.09
N GLY A 148 -7.66 3.29 -3.62
CA GLY A 148 -8.63 3.65 -2.61
C GLY A 148 -8.05 3.74 -1.20
N ASP A 149 -8.93 3.80 -0.19
CA ASP A 149 -8.57 3.99 1.22
C ASP A 149 -9.71 3.50 2.12
N SER A 150 -9.37 2.80 3.21
CA SER A 150 -10.34 2.15 4.09
C SER A 150 -11.16 3.09 4.95
N ARG A 151 -10.84 4.39 4.94
CA ARG A 151 -11.66 5.43 5.59
C ARG A 151 -13.02 5.62 4.94
N TYR A 152 -13.16 5.23 3.67
CA TYR A 152 -14.29 5.63 2.87
C TYR A 152 -15.15 4.47 2.36
N PHE A 153 -16.45 4.73 2.28
CA PHE A 153 -17.40 3.96 1.50
C PHE A 153 -17.82 4.73 0.25
N GLN A 154 -18.33 3.98 -0.73
CA GLN A 154 -18.97 4.49 -1.93
C GLN A 154 -20.26 3.72 -2.24
N CYS A 155 -21.08 4.25 -3.15
CA CYS A 155 -22.18 3.45 -3.70
C CYS A 155 -21.63 2.27 -4.52
N SER A 156 -22.24 1.08 -4.42
CA SER A 156 -21.92 -0.10 -5.27
C SER A 156 -22.27 0.08 -6.74
N GLN A 157 -23.04 1.11 -7.07
CA GLN A 157 -23.20 1.59 -8.43
C GLN A 157 -22.99 3.09 -8.31
N PRO A 158 -21.77 3.61 -8.53
CA PRO A 158 -21.39 5.00 -8.27
C PRO A 158 -22.30 6.00 -9.00
N CYS A 159 -23.50 6.22 -8.45
CA CYS A 159 -24.58 7.00 -9.06
C CYS A 159 -24.34 8.49 -8.94
N HIS A 160 -23.40 8.87 -8.07
CA HIS A 160 -22.91 10.21 -7.88
C HIS A 160 -21.49 10.16 -7.33
N ASP A 161 -20.78 11.27 -7.50
CA ASP A 161 -19.40 11.44 -7.08
C ASP A 161 -19.32 11.82 -5.60
N LYS A 162 -19.38 10.81 -4.72
CA LYS A 162 -19.29 11.01 -3.27
C LYS A 162 -18.69 9.82 -2.54
N LEU A 163 -17.69 10.13 -1.71
CA LEU A 163 -17.16 9.26 -0.68
C LEU A 163 -17.81 9.59 0.67
N TYR A 164 -17.94 8.57 1.52
CA TYR A 164 -18.55 8.69 2.84
C TYR A 164 -17.56 8.19 3.88
N ASP A 165 -17.22 9.04 4.86
CA ASP A 165 -16.49 8.59 6.04
C ASP A 165 -17.27 7.47 6.74
N ASN A 166 -16.57 6.41 7.12
CA ASN A 166 -17.20 5.21 7.66
C ASN A 166 -16.91 4.96 9.14
N LYS A 167 -16.11 5.81 9.81
CA LYS A 167 -15.51 5.44 11.10
C LYS A 167 -16.56 5.09 12.14
N GLU A 168 -17.54 5.96 12.36
CA GLU A 168 -18.58 5.76 13.37
C GLU A 168 -19.38 4.47 13.11
N LEU A 169 -19.79 4.26 11.86
CA LEU A 169 -20.55 3.10 11.44
C LEU A 169 -19.74 1.79 11.56
N ILE A 170 -18.44 1.81 11.28
CA ILE A 170 -17.56 0.66 11.49
C ILE A 170 -17.53 0.25 12.96
N TYR A 171 -17.39 1.21 13.88
CA TYR A 171 -17.42 0.90 15.31
C TYR A 171 -18.81 0.45 15.78
N GLU A 172 -19.89 0.99 15.21
CA GLU A 172 -21.26 0.56 15.49
C GLU A 172 -21.53 -0.88 15.03
N MET A 173 -21.15 -1.23 13.80
CA MET A 173 -21.22 -2.59 13.26
C MET A 173 -20.51 -3.58 14.18
N ASN A 174 -19.26 -3.30 14.54
CA ASN A 174 -18.45 -4.19 15.38
C ASN A 174 -19.04 -4.43 16.78
N LYS A 175 -19.71 -3.43 17.37
CA LYS A 175 -20.39 -3.59 18.67
C LYS A 175 -21.57 -4.56 18.60
N ASN A 176 -22.17 -4.69 17.42
CA ASN A 176 -23.39 -5.46 17.19
C ASN A 176 -23.13 -6.76 16.38
N ILE A 177 -21.88 -7.19 16.20
CA ILE A 177 -21.62 -8.48 15.53
C ILE A 177 -22.11 -9.63 16.41
N GLU A 178 -23.03 -10.43 15.88
CA GLU A 178 -23.51 -11.68 16.45
C GLU A 178 -23.02 -12.86 15.60
N GLY A 179 -22.15 -13.69 16.17
CA GLY A 179 -21.44 -14.73 15.41
C GLY A 179 -20.54 -14.12 14.34
N THR A 180 -20.92 -14.26 13.07
CA THR A 180 -20.25 -13.69 11.90
C THR A 180 -21.18 -12.77 11.09
N ARG A 181 -22.20 -12.17 11.74
CA ARG A 181 -23.21 -11.33 11.10
C ARG A 181 -23.41 -10.02 11.85
N ILE A 182 -23.75 -8.97 11.13
CA ILE A 182 -24.32 -7.74 11.71
C ILE A 182 -25.84 -7.72 11.56
N PRO A 183 -26.57 -6.92 12.37
CA PRO A 183 -27.97 -6.60 12.11
C PRO A 183 -28.19 -5.98 10.73
N SER A 184 -29.29 -6.34 10.07
CA SER A 184 -29.60 -5.92 8.69
C SER A 184 -29.73 -4.40 8.54
N GLU A 185 -30.17 -3.70 9.59
CA GLU A 185 -30.29 -2.24 9.62
C GLU A 185 -28.94 -1.52 9.57
N LEU A 186 -27.85 -2.20 9.94
CA LEU A 186 -26.49 -1.64 9.87
C LEU A 186 -25.83 -1.84 8.50
N VAL A 187 -26.44 -2.61 7.59
CA VAL A 187 -25.93 -2.73 6.22
C VAL A 187 -26.01 -1.36 5.53
N PRO A 188 -24.88 -0.75 5.13
CA PRO A 188 -24.85 0.62 4.67
C PRO A 188 -25.55 0.75 3.33
N ARG A 189 -26.39 1.77 3.19
CA ARG A 189 -27.14 2.07 1.97
C ARG A 189 -26.83 3.47 1.48
N CYS A 190 -26.68 3.59 0.16
CA CYS A 190 -26.50 4.86 -0.50
C CYS A 190 -27.74 5.75 -0.26
N PRO A 191 -27.57 6.97 0.27
CA PRO A 191 -28.70 7.85 0.56
C PRO A 191 -29.43 8.34 -0.70
N GLU A 192 -28.80 8.29 -1.87
CA GLU A 192 -29.39 8.76 -3.14
C GLU A 192 -30.20 7.68 -3.86
N CYS A 193 -29.75 6.41 -3.83
CA CYS A 193 -30.39 5.33 -4.61
C CYS A 193 -30.76 4.07 -3.81
N GLY A 194 -30.50 4.04 -2.50
CA GLY A 194 -30.86 2.94 -1.60
C GLY A 194 -30.07 1.63 -1.79
N ARG A 195 -29.17 1.56 -2.77
CA ARG A 195 -28.30 0.39 -2.99
C ARG A 195 -27.33 0.21 -1.83
N VAL A 196 -26.94 -1.04 -1.58
CA VAL A 196 -25.91 -1.35 -0.58
C VAL A 196 -24.60 -0.67 -1.00
N MET A 197 -23.89 -0.06 -0.06
CA MET A 197 -22.60 0.55 -0.31
C MET A 197 -21.50 -0.50 -0.37
N VAL A 198 -20.28 -0.10 -0.71
CA VAL A 198 -19.06 -0.92 -0.65
C VAL A 198 -17.91 -0.07 -0.09
N PRO A 199 -16.86 -0.69 0.49
CA PRO A 199 -15.61 0.01 0.75
C PRO A 199 -15.06 0.67 -0.53
N TRP A 200 -14.45 1.84 -0.40
CA TRP A 200 -13.78 2.51 -1.52
C TRP A 200 -12.43 1.86 -1.78
N PHE A 201 -12.45 0.60 -2.23
CA PHE A 201 -11.30 -0.18 -2.68
C PHE A 201 -11.46 -0.47 -4.16
N ARG A 202 -10.36 -0.52 -4.90
CA ARG A 202 -10.43 -0.73 -6.34
C ARG A 202 -10.93 -2.13 -6.68
N ASP A 203 -12.12 -2.16 -7.25
CA ASP A 203 -12.77 -3.29 -7.90
C ASP A 203 -13.65 -2.76 -9.06
N TYR A 204 -14.51 -3.59 -9.66
CA TYR A 204 -15.40 -3.21 -10.76
C TYR A 204 -16.28 -1.98 -10.45
N GLU A 205 -16.68 -1.80 -9.19
CA GLU A 205 -17.50 -0.67 -8.76
C GLU A 205 -16.71 0.62 -8.48
N PHE A 206 -15.37 0.61 -8.54
CA PHE A 206 -14.54 1.68 -8.00
C PHE A 206 -14.89 3.08 -8.53
N LEU A 207 -15.19 3.99 -7.62
CA LEU A 207 -15.47 5.38 -7.93
C LEU A 207 -14.17 6.15 -8.19
N GLU A 208 -13.86 6.39 -9.45
CA GLU A 208 -12.85 7.39 -9.90
C GLU A 208 -13.44 8.80 -9.89
N GLY A 209 -13.91 9.21 -8.71
CA GLY A 209 -14.49 10.52 -8.44
C GLY A 209 -13.48 11.66 -8.45
N GLN A 210 -13.95 12.88 -8.18
CA GLN A 210 -13.14 14.08 -8.16
C GLN A 210 -11.97 13.96 -7.17
N PHE A 211 -12.19 13.39 -5.99
CA PHE A 211 -11.14 13.16 -5.00
C PHE A 211 -9.98 12.31 -5.55
N TRP A 212 -10.30 11.23 -6.26
CA TRP A 212 -9.30 10.35 -6.87
C TRP A 212 -8.57 11.05 -8.03
N LYS A 213 -9.33 11.72 -8.91
CA LYS A 213 -8.78 12.48 -10.04
C LYS A 213 -7.84 13.57 -9.56
N ASP A 214 -8.21 14.31 -8.52
CA ASP A 214 -7.36 15.35 -7.95
C ASP A 214 -6.05 14.79 -7.38
N GLY A 215 -6.10 13.64 -6.71
CA GLY A 215 -4.90 12.95 -6.22
C GLY A 215 -3.97 12.52 -7.35
N LYS A 216 -4.54 11.94 -8.40
CA LYS A 216 -3.81 11.55 -9.62
C LYS A 216 -3.23 12.77 -10.35
N ASP A 217 -4.01 13.84 -10.49
CA ASP A 217 -3.57 15.09 -11.13
C ASP A 217 -2.41 15.73 -10.36
N ARG A 218 -2.43 15.70 -9.02
CA ARG A 218 -1.31 16.20 -8.20
C ARG A 218 -0.05 15.37 -8.43
N TYR A 219 -0.18 14.04 -8.49
CA TYR A 219 0.92 13.14 -8.82
C TYR A 219 1.52 13.43 -10.21
N GLU A 220 0.68 13.52 -11.24
CA GLU A 220 1.11 13.81 -12.60
C GLU A 220 1.75 15.21 -12.74
N LYS A 221 1.21 16.21 -12.05
CA LYS A 221 1.81 17.55 -11.98
C LYS A 221 3.18 17.53 -11.32
N PHE A 222 3.34 16.76 -10.24
CA PHE A 222 4.63 16.61 -9.57
C PHE A 222 5.68 15.97 -10.49
N LEU A 223 5.33 14.87 -11.17
CA LEU A 223 6.21 14.24 -12.15
C LEU A 223 6.61 15.20 -13.27
N ASN A 224 5.65 15.91 -13.85
CA ASN A 224 5.91 16.86 -14.93
C ASN A 224 6.81 18.03 -14.49
N LYS A 225 6.71 18.47 -13.23
CA LYS A 225 7.56 19.53 -12.66
C LYS A 225 9.03 19.11 -12.59
N TYR A 226 9.32 17.84 -12.28
CA TYR A 226 10.67 17.34 -11.99
C TYR A 226 11.26 16.41 -13.06
N LYS A 227 10.58 16.22 -14.20
CA LYS A 227 11.03 15.30 -15.27
C LYS A 227 12.44 15.59 -15.83
N ASP A 228 12.88 16.85 -15.79
CA ASP A 228 14.18 17.30 -16.31
C ASP A 228 15.24 17.50 -15.18
N SER A 229 14.87 17.13 -13.95
CA SER A 229 15.64 17.26 -12.70
C SER A 229 16.21 15.91 -12.24
N ASN A 230 17.03 15.91 -11.19
CA ASN A 230 17.49 14.70 -10.51
C ASN A 230 16.35 14.13 -9.66
N ILE A 231 15.45 13.37 -10.32
CA ILE A 231 14.29 12.73 -9.68
C ILE A 231 14.64 11.30 -9.24
N VAL A 232 14.29 10.94 -8.01
CA VAL A 232 14.52 9.60 -7.46
C VAL A 232 13.19 8.89 -7.28
N PHE A 233 13.05 7.71 -7.89
CA PHE A 233 11.93 6.80 -7.66
C PHE A 233 12.27 5.81 -6.56
N LEU A 234 11.60 5.90 -5.41
CA LEU A 234 11.78 5.01 -4.26
C LEU A 234 10.62 4.01 -4.20
N GLU A 235 10.86 2.79 -4.67
CA GLU A 235 9.90 1.69 -4.67
C GLU A 235 10.06 0.84 -3.40
N LEU A 236 9.04 0.82 -2.54
CA LEU A 236 9.06 0.15 -1.24
C LEU A 236 8.00 -0.95 -1.18
N GLY A 237 8.44 -2.21 -1.24
CA GLY A 237 7.58 -3.37 -1.03
C GLY A 237 6.46 -3.51 -2.06
N VAL A 238 6.73 -3.17 -3.31
CA VAL A 238 5.75 -3.24 -4.42
C VAL A 238 5.80 -4.64 -5.05
N GLY A 239 4.76 -5.42 -4.78
CA GLY A 239 4.58 -6.76 -5.34
C GLY A 239 4.05 -6.77 -6.78
N ASP A 240 3.83 -7.98 -7.30
CA ASP A 240 3.50 -8.22 -8.71
C ASP A 240 1.99 -8.34 -8.99
N MET A 241 1.13 -8.08 -7.99
CA MET A 241 -0.33 -8.18 -8.18
C MET A 241 -0.89 -7.06 -9.07
N THR A 242 -0.41 -5.83 -8.87
CA THR A 242 -0.86 -4.64 -9.64
C THR A 242 0.35 -3.83 -10.14
N PRO A 243 1.23 -4.47 -10.94
CA PRO A 243 2.52 -3.89 -11.29
C PRO A 243 2.37 -2.65 -12.20
N SER A 244 1.23 -2.51 -12.89
CA SER A 244 0.92 -1.38 -13.74
C SER A 244 0.70 -0.05 -12.99
N VAL A 245 0.55 -0.06 -11.66
CA VAL A 245 0.30 1.15 -10.88
C VAL A 245 1.59 1.85 -10.47
N ILE A 246 2.61 1.10 -10.05
CA ILE A 246 3.86 1.64 -9.50
C ILE A 246 5.07 1.06 -10.22
N LYS A 247 5.25 -0.27 -10.16
CA LYS A 247 6.45 -0.97 -10.65
C LYS A 247 6.78 -0.65 -12.11
N LEU A 248 5.87 -0.99 -13.03
CA LEU A 248 6.10 -0.76 -14.46
C LEU A 248 6.19 0.73 -14.82
N PRO A 249 5.34 1.64 -14.28
CA PRO A 249 5.53 3.07 -14.48
C PRO A 249 6.88 3.61 -13.98
N PHE A 250 7.34 3.20 -12.79
CA PHE A 250 8.63 3.64 -12.25
C PHE A 250 9.79 3.16 -13.12
N TRP A 251 9.74 1.91 -13.60
CA TRP A 251 10.74 1.37 -14.50
C TRP A 251 10.79 2.16 -15.81
N GLN A 252 9.62 2.39 -16.41
CA GLN A 252 9.50 3.14 -17.66
C GLN A 252 10.00 4.58 -17.51
N MET A 253 9.60 5.28 -16.44
CA MET A 253 10.05 6.65 -16.18
C MET A 253 11.55 6.72 -15.89
N THR A 254 12.13 5.74 -15.18
CA THR A 254 13.58 5.70 -14.93
C THR A 254 14.36 5.48 -16.23
N PHE A 255 13.81 4.68 -17.14
CA PHE A 255 14.36 4.48 -18.47
C PHE A 255 14.31 5.77 -19.31
N ASP A 256 13.12 6.39 -19.41
CA ASP A 256 12.85 7.52 -20.28
C ASP A 256 13.50 8.83 -19.80
N LEU A 257 13.57 9.05 -18.49
CA LEU A 257 14.08 10.30 -17.91
C LEU A 257 15.62 10.21 -17.74
N PRO A 258 16.41 11.06 -18.42
CA PRO A 258 17.87 10.91 -18.43
C PRO A 258 18.54 11.00 -17.07
N LYS A 259 18.01 11.85 -16.17
CA LYS A 259 18.54 12.11 -14.83
C LYS A 259 17.83 11.36 -13.71
N ALA A 260 16.88 10.49 -14.04
CA ALA A 260 16.18 9.71 -13.04
C ALA A 260 17.07 8.58 -12.50
N SER A 261 16.90 8.29 -11.21
CA SER A 261 17.43 7.10 -10.56
C SER A 261 16.30 6.38 -9.84
N MET A 262 16.47 5.08 -9.64
CA MET A 262 15.52 4.23 -8.94
C MET A 262 16.20 3.49 -7.80
N ILE A 263 15.48 3.37 -6.69
CA ILE A 263 15.86 2.52 -5.56
C ILE A 263 14.66 1.62 -5.29
N THR A 264 14.85 0.31 -5.42
CA THR A 264 13.83 -0.69 -5.09
C THR A 264 14.25 -1.46 -3.86
N VAL A 265 13.34 -1.56 -2.89
CA VAL A 265 13.59 -2.20 -1.60
C VAL A 265 12.50 -3.24 -1.34
N ASP A 266 12.93 -4.48 -1.18
CA ASP A 266 12.10 -5.61 -0.82
C ASP A 266 12.97 -6.67 -0.13
N ARG A 267 12.43 -7.42 0.81
CA ARG A 267 13.21 -8.37 1.61
C ARG A 267 13.85 -9.50 0.80
N ALA A 268 13.25 -9.90 -0.33
CA ALA A 268 13.76 -11.04 -1.11
C ALA A 268 13.62 -10.88 -2.62
N LYS A 269 12.92 -9.86 -3.11
CA LYS A 269 12.54 -9.72 -4.52
C LYS A 269 12.97 -8.39 -5.14
N ALA A 270 13.89 -7.66 -4.51
CA ALA A 270 14.41 -6.44 -5.11
C ALA A 270 15.36 -6.84 -6.25
N GLU A 271 14.96 -6.48 -7.47
CA GLU A 271 15.74 -6.72 -8.70
C GLU A 271 15.77 -5.45 -9.53
N ALA A 272 16.95 -5.12 -10.04
CA ALA A 272 17.12 -4.04 -11.02
C ALA A 272 16.87 -4.60 -12.42
N PRO A 273 15.86 -4.13 -13.16
CA PRO A 273 15.62 -4.57 -14.52
C PRO A 273 16.81 -4.24 -15.43
N GLU A 274 17.15 -5.16 -16.34
CA GLU A 274 18.36 -5.05 -17.19
C GLU A 274 18.46 -3.72 -17.95
N HIS A 275 17.33 -3.17 -18.40
CA HIS A 275 17.26 -1.93 -19.19
C HIS A 275 17.46 -0.65 -18.35
N ILE A 276 17.41 -0.73 -17.02
CA ILE A 276 17.68 0.39 -16.09
C ILE A 276 18.74 0.06 -15.03
N LYS A 277 19.49 -1.03 -15.20
CA LYS A 277 20.45 -1.52 -14.19
C LYS A 277 21.49 -0.46 -13.76
N ASP A 278 21.89 0.41 -14.68
CA ASP A 278 22.88 1.48 -14.40
C ASP A 278 22.27 2.69 -13.68
N LYS A 279 20.94 2.73 -13.54
CA LYS A 279 20.16 3.77 -12.86
C LYS A 279 19.41 3.26 -11.64
N CYS A 280 19.50 1.97 -11.33
CA CYS A 280 18.66 1.30 -10.34
C CYS A 280 19.48 0.57 -9.29
N ILE A 281 19.29 0.91 -8.02
CA ILE A 281 19.82 0.14 -6.89
C ILE A 281 18.72 -0.78 -6.35
N ALA A 282 18.98 -2.08 -6.34
CA ALA A 282 18.13 -3.06 -5.69
C ALA A 282 18.69 -3.42 -4.30
N CYS A 283 17.93 -3.10 -3.26
CA CYS A 283 18.28 -3.36 -1.86
C CYS A 283 17.42 -4.50 -1.30
N ASN A 284 18.04 -5.65 -1.06
CA ASN A 284 17.37 -6.84 -0.53
C ASN A 284 17.36 -6.85 1.01
N LEU A 285 16.72 -5.85 1.62
CA LEU A 285 16.66 -5.66 3.08
C LEU A 285 15.21 -5.60 3.57
N ASP A 286 14.97 -5.95 4.83
CA ASP A 286 13.67 -5.66 5.45
C ASP A 286 13.42 -4.15 5.43
N ILE A 287 12.22 -3.72 5.02
CA ILE A 287 11.98 -2.30 4.78
C ILE A 287 12.04 -1.48 6.09
N ALA A 288 11.70 -2.07 7.24
CA ALA A 288 11.82 -1.38 8.52
C ALA A 288 13.30 -1.17 8.90
N GLU A 289 14.14 -2.17 8.65
CA GLU A 289 15.60 -2.08 8.83
C GLU A 289 16.19 -1.04 7.86
N PHE A 290 15.82 -1.10 6.59
CA PHE A 290 16.22 -0.14 5.56
C PHE A 290 15.89 1.31 5.94
N THR A 291 14.63 1.60 6.30
CA THR A 291 14.23 2.96 6.67
C THR A 291 14.93 3.44 7.94
N GLU A 292 15.21 2.53 8.88
CA GLU A 292 15.93 2.89 10.09
C GLU A 292 17.40 3.24 9.79
N MET A 293 18.10 2.42 9.01
CA MET A 293 19.48 2.66 8.62
C MET A 293 19.62 3.93 7.79
N LEU A 294 18.77 4.09 6.78
CA LEU A 294 18.78 5.27 5.91
C LEU A 294 18.49 6.57 6.69
N LYS A 295 17.54 6.53 7.64
CA LYS A 295 17.25 7.69 8.49
C LYS A 295 18.45 8.08 9.35
N LYS A 296 19.18 7.10 9.90
CA LYS A 296 20.40 7.38 10.69
C LYS A 296 21.48 8.01 9.81
N GLU A 297 21.75 7.42 8.64
CA GLU A 297 22.77 7.92 7.71
C GLU A 297 22.46 9.34 7.20
N LEU A 298 21.18 9.68 6.99
CA LEU A 298 20.78 11.04 6.57
C LEU A 298 20.78 12.08 7.71
N ALA A 299 20.85 11.63 8.97
CA ALA A 299 20.91 12.51 10.14
C ALA A 299 22.35 12.87 10.54
N ASP A 300 23.33 12.10 10.08
CA ASP A 300 24.78 12.31 10.28
C ASP A 300 25.37 13.31 9.26
#